data_AF-A0A1B6J6X2-F1
#
_entry.id   AF-A0A1B6J6X2-F1
#
_cell.length_a   1.000
_cell.length_b   1.000
_cell.length_c   1.000
_cell.angle_alpha   90.00
_cell.angle_beta   90.00
_cell.angle_gamma   90.00
#
_symmetry.space_group_name_H-M   'P 1'
#
loop_
_entity.id
_entity.type
_entity.pdbx_description
1 polymer ?
#
loop_
_entity_poly.entity_id
_entity_poly.type
_entity_poly.pdbx_seq_one_letter_code
_entity_poly.pdbx_strand_id
1 'polypeptide(L)'
;MMDDEERRLLQLLMQSVEREEIEEARAADAERKRLRRQLFPDAEQLNTIETIDENPIEREGLEQSEDEENYSEHDTNSEVSLDDLADHEEDFNVQDHVRRGENYILGKDNVTRWDTHMNTENLRGRVRRYKILRGERLGIRLPSPRGDATTKTSPIECWKLFFSDEFVDKIVNFTNLWIEKNRQNFLRERDAKSTDCDEIHTVLGLLYLAGMLRSSHTKLEDLWSTDGLGIEYFRSAMSLKRLSFC
;
A
#
# COMPACT_ATOMS: atom_id res chain seq x y z
N MET A 1 -15.44 1.69 -55.23
CA MET A 1 -16.71 1.64 -54.48
C MET A 1 -16.79 0.21 -54.01
N MET A 2 -16.56 -0.04 -52.71
CA MET A 2 -16.51 -1.41 -52.17
C MET A 2 -17.94 -1.94 -52.15
N ASP A 3 -18.17 -3.11 -52.75
CA ASP A 3 -19.52 -3.67 -52.92
C ASP A 3 -20.12 -3.99 -51.53
N ASP A 4 -21.42 -3.73 -51.36
CA ASP A 4 -22.09 -3.86 -50.06
C ASP A 4 -22.01 -5.28 -49.48
N GLU A 5 -21.81 -6.29 -50.34
CA GLU A 5 -21.58 -7.68 -49.95
C GLU A 5 -20.22 -7.88 -49.27
N GLU A 6 -19.16 -7.21 -49.73
CA GLU A 6 -17.82 -7.31 -49.14
C GLU A 6 -17.79 -6.69 -47.73
N ARG A 7 -18.51 -5.58 -47.53
CA ARG A 7 -18.67 -4.96 -46.20
C ARG A 7 -19.41 -5.88 -45.24
N ARG A 8 -20.46 -6.56 -45.72
CA ARG A 8 -21.23 -7.51 -44.93
C ARG A 8 -20.38 -8.73 -44.54
N LEU A 9 -19.54 -9.24 -45.45
CA LEU A 9 -18.63 -10.36 -45.18
C LEU A 9 -17.55 -9.98 -44.16
N LEU A 10 -16.96 -8.79 -44.27
CA LEU A 10 -15.98 -8.30 -43.29
C LEU A 10 -16.58 -8.13 -41.89
N GLN A 11 -17.82 -7.63 -41.79
CA GLN A 11 -18.52 -7.51 -40.53
C GLN A 11 -18.79 -8.88 -39.88
N LEU A 12 -19.13 -9.89 -40.70
CA LEU A 12 -19.38 -11.25 -40.24
C LEU A 12 -18.09 -11.95 -39.77
N LEU A 13 -16.96 -11.69 -40.46
CA LEU A 13 -15.64 -12.16 -40.06
C LEU A 13 -15.20 -11.56 -38.71
N MET A 14 -15.34 -10.24 -38.54
CA MET A 14 -15.03 -9.58 -37.25
C MET A 14 -15.85 -10.18 -36.10
N GLN A 15 -17.16 -10.34 -36.29
CA GLN A 15 -18.02 -10.94 -35.26
C GLN A 15 -17.68 -12.40 -34.96
N SER A 16 -17.16 -13.15 -35.94
CA SER A 16 -16.68 -14.52 -35.73
C SER A 16 -15.41 -14.54 -34.90
N VAL A 17 -14.47 -13.65 -35.19
CA VAL A 17 -13.20 -13.53 -34.44
C VAL A 17 -13.47 -13.10 -33.00
N GLU A 18 -14.32 -12.10 -32.78
CA GLU A 18 -14.70 -11.65 -31.42
C GLU A 18 -15.36 -12.76 -30.60
N ARG A 19 -16.17 -13.62 -31.25
CA ARG A 19 -16.80 -14.78 -30.58
C ARG A 19 -15.77 -15.83 -30.19
N GLU A 20 -14.83 -16.12 -31.08
CA GLU A 20 -13.74 -17.08 -30.84
C GLU A 20 -12.85 -16.62 -29.68
N GLU A 21 -12.48 -15.34 -29.65
CA GLU A 21 -11.70 -14.75 -28.54
C GLU A 21 -12.44 -14.84 -27.19
N ILE A 22 -13.76 -14.64 -27.16
CA ILE A 22 -14.58 -14.77 -25.95
C ILE A 22 -14.64 -16.24 -25.48
N GLU A 23 -14.73 -17.20 -26.41
CA GLU A 23 -14.76 -18.62 -26.07
C GLU A 23 -13.40 -19.09 -25.52
N GLU A 24 -12.30 -18.64 -26.10
CA GLU A 24 -10.95 -18.91 -25.59
C GLU A 24 -10.75 -18.33 -24.18
N ALA A 25 -11.20 -17.09 -23.94
CA ALA A 25 -11.13 -16.48 -22.62
C ALA A 25 -11.92 -17.26 -21.56
N ARG A 26 -13.10 -17.78 -21.93
CA ARG A 26 -13.93 -18.62 -21.04
C ARG A 26 -13.27 -19.98 -20.77
N ALA A 27 -12.63 -20.57 -21.77
CA ALA A 27 -11.91 -21.83 -21.61
C ALA A 27 -10.71 -21.66 -20.66
N ALA A 28 -9.96 -20.56 -20.80
CA ALA A 28 -8.85 -20.22 -19.90
C ALA A 28 -9.30 -19.99 -18.46
N ASP A 29 -10.44 -19.31 -18.24
CA ASP A 29 -11.00 -19.11 -16.89
C ASP A 29 -11.48 -20.42 -16.26
N ALA A 30 -12.08 -21.32 -17.06
CA ALA A 30 -12.48 -22.65 -16.61
C ALA A 30 -11.27 -23.50 -16.20
N GLU A 31 -10.18 -23.44 -16.96
CA GLU A 31 -8.92 -24.13 -16.63
C GLU A 31 -8.29 -23.56 -15.35
N ARG A 32 -8.27 -22.23 -15.20
CA ARG A 32 -7.79 -21.57 -13.99
C ARG A 32 -8.59 -21.98 -12.76
N LYS A 33 -9.93 -22.05 -12.86
CA LYS A 33 -10.81 -22.55 -11.79
C LYS A 33 -10.54 -24.01 -11.45
N ARG A 34 -10.29 -24.85 -12.46
CA ARG A 34 -9.93 -26.26 -12.27
C ARG A 34 -8.59 -26.41 -11.55
N LEU A 35 -7.56 -25.66 -11.97
CA LEU A 35 -6.25 -25.66 -11.32
C LEU A 35 -6.33 -25.16 -9.88
N ARG A 36 -7.12 -24.10 -9.63
CA ARG A 36 -7.37 -23.60 -8.28
C ARG A 36 -8.00 -24.65 -7.38
N ARG A 37 -8.99 -25.42 -7.88
CA ARG A 37 -9.59 -26.55 -7.13
C ARG A 37 -8.60 -27.69 -6.85
N GLN A 38 -7.66 -27.95 -7.76
CA GLN A 38 -6.63 -28.97 -7.56
C GLN A 38 -5.56 -28.55 -6.55
N LEU A 39 -5.18 -27.28 -6.56
CA LEU A 39 -4.14 -26.72 -5.69
C LEU A 39 -4.66 -26.38 -4.29
N PHE A 40 -5.94 -26.03 -4.17
CA PHE A 40 -6.55 -25.57 -2.92
C PHE A 40 -7.92 -26.25 -2.69
N PRO A 41 -7.92 -27.56 -2.33
CA PRO A 41 -9.16 -28.31 -2.11
C PRO A 41 -10.01 -27.82 -0.93
N ASP A 42 -9.40 -27.13 0.05
CA ASP A 42 -10.06 -26.73 1.31
C ASP A 42 -10.72 -25.33 1.24
N ALA A 43 -10.59 -24.61 0.12
CA ALA A 43 -11.04 -23.22 0.00
C ALA A 43 -12.56 -23.04 -0.24
N GLU A 44 -13.34 -24.13 -0.39
CA GLU A 44 -14.80 -24.04 -0.63
C GLU A 44 -15.64 -24.00 0.68
N GLN A 45 -15.03 -24.05 1.88
CA GLN A 45 -15.79 -24.14 3.14
C GLN A 45 -16.13 -22.81 3.84
N LEU A 46 -15.72 -21.64 3.34
CA LEU A 46 -15.89 -20.37 4.06
C LEU A 46 -17.15 -19.55 3.72
N ASN A 47 -18.10 -20.10 2.96
CA ASN A 47 -19.33 -19.38 2.60
C ASN A 47 -20.54 -19.64 3.52
N THR A 48 -20.34 -20.22 4.71
CA THR A 48 -21.46 -20.43 5.66
C THR A 48 -21.03 -20.09 7.09
N ILE A 49 -21.31 -18.86 7.53
CA ILE A 49 -21.35 -18.55 8.97
C ILE A 49 -22.65 -17.79 9.27
N GLU A 50 -23.66 -18.55 9.71
CA GLU A 50 -24.79 -18.06 10.49
C GLU A 50 -24.37 -17.98 11.99
N THR A 51 -24.45 -16.77 12.55
CA THR A 51 -24.83 -16.36 13.93
C THR A 51 -24.54 -17.22 15.20
N ILE A 52 -23.79 -16.59 16.15
CA ILE A 52 -23.99 -16.48 17.65
C ILE A 52 -23.71 -17.79 18.47
N ASP A 53 -23.06 -17.88 19.67
CA ASP A 53 -22.69 -17.01 20.81
C ASP A 53 -21.55 -17.61 21.69
N GLU A 54 -20.89 -16.74 22.48
CA GLU A 54 -20.28 -16.88 23.84
C GLU A 54 -19.23 -17.96 24.25
N ASN A 55 -17.97 -17.46 24.38
CA ASN A 55 -17.06 -17.52 25.57
C ASN A 55 -16.10 -18.73 25.85
N PRO A 56 -14.96 -18.49 26.55
CA PRO A 56 -13.60 -18.64 26.00
C PRO A 56 -12.77 -19.79 26.63
N ILE A 57 -11.59 -20.12 26.07
CA ILE A 57 -10.31 -20.41 26.78
C ILE A 57 -9.24 -21.04 25.83
N GLU A 58 -8.09 -20.35 25.78
CA GLU A 58 -6.70 -20.80 25.58
C GLU A 58 -6.32 -21.79 24.45
N ARG A 59 -5.56 -21.32 23.45
CA ARG A 59 -4.24 -21.89 23.09
C ARG A 59 -3.47 -21.07 22.05
N GLU A 60 -2.15 -21.16 22.19
CA GLU A 60 -1.07 -20.44 21.52
C GLU A 60 -0.97 -20.65 20.01
N GLY A 61 -0.46 -19.61 19.32
CA GLY A 61 0.46 -19.74 18.19
C GLY A 61 -0.14 -19.83 16.79
N LEU A 62 -0.17 -18.69 16.08
CA LEU A 62 0.49 -18.45 14.78
C LEU A 62 -0.07 -17.17 14.14
N GLU A 63 0.83 -16.28 13.76
CA GLU A 63 0.57 -15.03 13.06
C GLU A 63 0.15 -15.32 11.61
N GLN A 64 -1.04 -14.86 11.23
CA GLN A 64 -1.43 -14.68 9.82
C GLN A 64 -1.61 -13.18 9.60
N SER A 65 -0.68 -12.58 8.88
CA SER A 65 -0.86 -11.25 8.29
C SER A 65 -1.53 -11.44 6.93
N GLU A 66 -2.84 -11.16 6.86
CA GLU A 66 -3.56 -10.99 5.60
C GLU A 66 -3.61 -9.49 5.29
N ASP A 67 -2.88 -9.07 4.25
CA ASP A 67 -3.03 -7.75 3.65
C ASP A 67 -4.33 -7.73 2.82
N GLU A 68 -5.43 -7.30 3.45
CA GLU A 68 -6.65 -6.93 2.73
C GLU A 68 -6.50 -5.51 2.15
N GLU A 69 -6.24 -5.42 0.85
CA GLU A 69 -6.35 -4.15 0.11
C GLU A 69 -7.82 -3.76 -0.03
N ASN A 70 -8.28 -2.84 0.82
CA ASN A 70 -9.58 -2.19 0.72
C ASN A 70 -9.58 -1.16 -0.44
N TYR A 71 -10.07 -1.55 -1.61
CA TYR A 71 -10.31 -0.62 -2.73
C TYR A 71 -11.52 0.27 -2.40
N SER A 72 -11.26 1.52 -2.02
CA SER A 72 -12.29 2.56 -1.97
C SER A 72 -12.63 2.99 -3.40
N GLU A 73 -13.83 2.66 -3.87
CA GLU A 73 -14.41 3.24 -5.07
C GLU A 73 -14.84 4.69 -4.79
N HIS A 74 -13.91 5.63 -4.90
CA HIS A 74 -14.22 7.06 -4.89
C HIS A 74 -14.67 7.50 -6.29
N ASP A 75 -15.99 7.61 -6.49
CA ASP A 75 -16.55 8.21 -7.70
C ASP A 75 -16.21 9.71 -7.75
N THR A 76 -15.27 10.06 -8.62
CA THR A 76 -14.66 11.39 -8.72
C THR A 76 -15.51 12.35 -9.58
N ASN A 77 -16.76 11.99 -9.90
CA ASN A 77 -17.65 12.81 -10.72
C ASN A 77 -18.64 13.71 -9.93
N SER A 78 -18.50 13.79 -8.60
CA SER A 78 -19.35 14.64 -7.75
C SER A 78 -18.73 16.03 -7.44
N GLU A 79 -17.76 16.48 -8.25
CA GLU A 79 -17.22 17.84 -8.13
C GLU A 79 -18.24 18.85 -8.65
N VAL A 80 -19.14 19.30 -7.78
CA VAL A 80 -19.97 20.47 -8.02
C VAL A 80 -19.07 21.71 -8.07
N SER A 81 -18.98 22.32 -9.25
CA SER A 81 -18.28 23.59 -9.42
C SER A 81 -18.95 24.67 -8.57
N LEU A 82 -18.15 25.47 -7.86
CA LEU A 82 -18.56 26.51 -6.92
C LEU A 82 -19.31 27.71 -7.55
N ASP A 83 -19.70 27.62 -8.82
CA ASP A 83 -20.28 28.72 -9.61
C ASP A 83 -21.81 28.58 -9.87
N ASP A 84 -22.43 27.43 -9.55
CA ASP A 84 -23.84 27.13 -9.91
C ASP A 84 -24.86 27.20 -8.75
N LEU A 85 -24.51 27.76 -7.58
CA LEU A 85 -25.46 27.94 -6.46
C LEU A 85 -26.00 29.37 -6.33
N ALA A 86 -26.26 30.01 -7.47
CA ALA A 86 -27.11 31.20 -7.50
C ALA A 86 -28.54 30.77 -7.86
N ASP A 87 -29.43 30.92 -6.87
CA ASP A 87 -30.89 31.00 -7.03
C ASP A 87 -31.66 29.67 -7.12
N HIS A 88 -31.95 29.07 -5.96
CA HIS A 88 -33.15 28.24 -5.78
C HIS A 88 -33.60 28.28 -4.32
N GLU A 89 -34.51 29.21 -4.00
CA GLU A 89 -35.36 29.12 -2.80
C GLU A 89 -36.40 28.00 -3.00
N GLU A 90 -36.17 26.83 -2.41
CA GLU A 90 -37.26 25.87 -2.18
C GLU A 90 -37.32 25.47 -0.69
N ASP A 91 -38.49 25.77 -0.13
CA ASP A 91 -38.90 25.60 1.26
C ASP A 91 -39.10 24.11 1.61
N PHE A 92 -38.06 23.47 2.15
CA PHE A 92 -38.19 22.15 2.78
C PHE A 92 -38.39 22.29 4.29
N ASN A 93 -39.66 22.28 4.67
CA ASN A 93 -40.13 22.21 6.04
C ASN A 93 -39.76 20.87 6.69
N VAL A 94 -38.52 20.76 7.19
CA VAL A 94 -38.15 19.74 8.18
C VAL A 94 -38.23 20.42 9.52
N GLN A 95 -39.33 20.15 10.21
CA GLN A 95 -39.55 20.57 11.59
C GLN A 95 -38.65 19.74 12.52
N ASP A 96 -37.33 19.93 12.41
CA ASP A 96 -36.38 19.44 13.39
C ASP A 96 -36.08 20.55 14.39
N HIS A 97 -36.17 20.17 15.66
CA HIS A 97 -36.30 21.08 16.78
C HIS A 97 -34.93 21.67 17.14
N VAL A 98 -34.38 22.54 16.30
CA VAL A 98 -33.28 23.42 16.70
C VAL A 98 -33.85 24.41 17.71
N ARG A 99 -33.85 24.03 18.99
CA ARG A 99 -33.97 24.99 20.08
C ARG A 99 -32.76 25.92 19.94
N ARG A 100 -33.02 27.16 19.51
CA ARG A 100 -32.01 28.23 19.44
C ARG A 100 -31.24 28.27 20.76
N GLY A 101 -29.99 27.82 20.73
CA GLY A 101 -29.07 27.94 21.88
C GLY A 101 -28.21 26.71 22.19
N GLU A 102 -28.44 25.56 21.56
CA GLU A 102 -27.64 24.35 21.85
C GLU A 102 -26.46 24.22 20.87
N ASN A 103 -25.22 24.26 21.41
CA ASN A 103 -23.96 24.16 20.64
C ASN A 103 -23.60 22.70 20.30
N TYR A 104 -24.60 21.83 20.15
CA TYR A 104 -24.37 20.42 19.86
C TYR A 104 -25.53 19.81 19.06
N ILE A 105 -25.22 18.74 18.34
CA ILE A 105 -26.14 17.89 17.61
C ILE A 105 -26.17 16.53 18.32
N LEU A 106 -27.35 15.94 18.49
CA LEU A 106 -27.48 14.58 19.01
C LEU A 106 -27.49 13.58 17.86
N GLY A 107 -26.84 12.44 18.06
CA GLY A 107 -26.89 11.29 17.18
C GLY A 107 -28.30 10.69 17.13
N LYS A 108 -28.54 9.82 16.15
CA LYS A 108 -29.84 9.15 15.93
C LYS A 108 -30.32 8.34 17.15
N ASP A 109 -29.38 7.94 18.02
CA ASP A 109 -29.58 7.25 19.28
C ASP A 109 -30.02 8.19 20.43
N ASN A 110 -30.01 9.52 20.23
CA ASN A 110 -30.22 10.56 21.23
C ASN A 110 -29.27 10.47 22.45
N VAL A 111 -28.21 9.67 22.36
CA VAL A 111 -27.22 9.45 23.43
C VAL A 111 -25.89 10.07 23.03
N THR A 112 -25.49 9.91 21.78
CA THR A 112 -24.19 10.41 21.31
C THR A 112 -24.30 11.91 21.00
N ARG A 113 -23.50 12.73 21.68
CA ARG A 113 -23.52 14.19 21.51
C ARG A 113 -22.32 14.69 20.72
N TRP A 114 -22.58 15.44 19.65
CA TRP A 114 -21.60 16.06 18.77
C TRP A 114 -21.59 17.57 18.97
N ASP A 115 -20.61 18.10 19.70
CA ASP A 115 -20.50 19.54 19.89
C ASP A 115 -20.14 20.22 18.55
N THR A 116 -20.97 21.16 18.09
CA THR A 116 -20.83 21.86 16.80
C THR A 116 -19.87 23.04 16.86
N HIS A 117 -19.54 23.50 18.07
CA HIS A 117 -18.65 24.63 18.28
C HIS A 117 -17.55 24.25 19.26
N MET A 118 -16.31 24.61 18.92
CA MET A 118 -15.17 24.48 19.80
C MET A 118 -15.44 25.26 21.10
N ASN A 119 -15.37 24.59 22.25
CA ASN A 119 -15.64 25.24 23.54
C ASN A 119 -14.55 26.28 23.87
N THR A 120 -14.84 27.56 23.63
CA THR A 120 -13.90 28.68 23.81
C THR A 120 -13.81 29.17 25.25
N GLU A 121 -14.61 28.64 26.19
CA GLU A 121 -14.60 29.09 27.59
C GLU A 121 -13.25 28.85 28.27
N ASN A 122 -12.51 27.83 27.84
CA ASN A 122 -11.16 27.53 28.34
C ASN A 122 -10.04 28.37 27.70
N LEU A 123 -10.35 29.26 26.74
CA LEU A 123 -9.36 30.08 26.03
C LEU A 123 -9.23 31.51 26.58
N ARG A 124 -9.91 31.85 27.69
CA ARG A 124 -9.86 33.18 28.32
C ARG A 124 -8.55 33.52 29.05
N GLY A 125 -7.49 32.73 28.88
CA GLY A 125 -6.13 33.18 29.14
C GLY A 125 -5.54 33.77 27.86
N ARG A 126 -5.10 35.03 27.88
CA ARG A 126 -4.36 35.66 26.78
C ARG A 126 -3.08 34.86 26.47
N VAL A 127 -3.19 33.77 25.70
CA VAL A 127 -2.05 32.98 25.24
C VAL A 127 -1.37 33.83 24.18
N ARG A 128 -0.27 34.47 24.57
CA ARG A 128 0.56 35.24 23.64
C ARG A 128 0.93 34.30 22.47
N ARG A 129 0.58 34.71 21.24
CA ARG A 129 0.69 33.92 19.99
C ARG A 129 2.05 33.24 19.78
N TYR A 130 3.13 33.76 20.38
CA TYR A 130 4.46 33.15 20.30
C TYR A 130 4.67 31.90 21.18
N LYS A 131 3.73 31.56 22.08
CA LYS A 131 3.78 30.34 22.93
C LYS A 131 2.99 29.16 22.37
N ILE A 132 2.45 29.27 21.17
CA ILE A 132 1.81 28.15 20.46
C ILE A 132 2.90 27.28 19.78
N LEU A 133 4.09 27.85 19.53
CA LEU A 133 5.19 27.17 18.84
C LEU A 133 6.02 26.23 19.74
N ARG A 134 5.83 26.26 21.06
CA ARG A 134 6.42 25.29 21.99
C ARG A 134 5.30 24.70 22.83
N GLY A 135 4.85 23.50 22.46
CA GLY A 135 3.73 22.75 23.07
C GLY A 135 3.85 22.46 24.58
N GLU A 136 4.84 23.02 25.26
CA GLU A 136 5.13 22.78 26.68
C GLU A 136 4.08 23.38 27.63
N ARG A 137 3.23 24.31 27.19
CA ARG A 137 2.25 24.98 28.08
C ARG A 137 0.79 24.55 27.92
N LEU A 138 0.46 23.69 26.97
CA LEU A 138 -0.93 23.27 26.74
C LEU A 138 -1.19 21.77 26.97
N GLY A 139 -0.22 21.00 27.47
CA GLY A 139 -0.35 19.53 27.51
C GLY A 139 -0.40 18.87 26.11
N ILE A 140 -0.41 19.68 25.05
CA ILE A 140 -0.33 19.25 23.66
C ILE A 140 1.13 18.94 23.36
N ARG A 141 1.52 17.66 23.48
CA ARG A 141 2.77 17.20 22.87
C ARG A 141 2.62 17.28 21.36
N LEU A 142 3.29 18.26 20.75
CA LEU A 142 3.48 18.28 19.32
C LEU A 142 4.24 17.01 18.89
N PRO A 143 3.85 16.36 17.78
CA PRO A 143 4.63 15.26 17.24
C PRO A 143 6.01 15.82 16.85
N SER A 144 7.05 15.32 17.49
CA SER A 144 8.43 15.73 17.24
C SER A 144 9.35 14.55 17.52
N PRO A 145 10.52 14.47 16.84
CA PRO A 145 11.53 13.48 17.13
C PRO A 145 11.88 13.47 18.62
N ARG A 146 12.15 12.30 19.19
CA ARG A 146 12.47 12.14 20.62
C ARG A 146 13.84 11.50 20.78
N GLY A 147 14.49 11.83 21.90
CA GLY A 147 15.79 11.24 22.27
C GLY A 147 16.86 11.52 21.22
N ASP A 148 17.62 10.50 20.88
CA ASP A 148 18.79 10.59 19.98
C ASP A 148 18.42 11.11 18.58
N ALA A 149 17.17 10.89 18.14
CA ALA A 149 16.65 11.38 16.87
C ALA A 149 16.55 12.91 16.78
N THR A 150 16.58 13.63 17.91
CA THR A 150 16.55 15.11 17.92
C THR A 150 17.85 15.73 17.44
N THR A 151 18.95 15.00 17.54
CA THR A 151 20.31 15.48 17.22
C THR A 151 20.74 15.16 15.79
N LYS A 152 20.05 14.23 15.12
CA LYS A 152 20.41 13.76 13.79
C LYS A 152 19.82 14.68 12.72
N THR A 153 20.69 15.22 11.87
CA THR A 153 20.29 16.11 10.77
C THR A 153 20.58 15.50 9.40
N SER A 154 21.53 14.57 9.32
CA SER A 154 21.91 13.94 8.06
C SER A 154 20.96 12.78 7.71
N PRO A 155 20.52 12.63 6.45
CA PRO A 155 19.62 11.54 6.05
C PRO A 155 20.14 10.15 6.42
N ILE A 156 21.45 9.92 6.29
CA ILE A 156 22.08 8.63 6.64
C ILE A 156 22.06 8.37 8.14
N GLU A 157 22.25 9.42 8.96
CA GLU A 157 22.20 9.29 10.42
C GLU A 157 20.77 9.03 10.90
N CYS A 158 19.78 9.66 10.26
CA CYS A 158 18.37 9.39 10.50
C CYS A 158 18.01 7.96 10.08
N TRP A 159 18.54 7.48 8.95
CA TRP A 159 18.32 6.12 8.48
C TRP A 159 18.88 5.08 9.47
N LYS A 160 20.07 5.32 10.03
CA LYS A 160 20.70 4.47 11.05
C LYS A 160 19.89 4.33 12.35
N LEU A 161 18.93 5.23 12.61
CA LEU A 161 18.02 5.09 13.76
C LEU A 161 17.02 3.94 13.56
N PHE A 162 16.68 3.63 12.32
CA PHE A 162 15.78 2.53 11.95
C PHE A 162 16.57 1.25 11.66
N PHE A 163 17.70 1.39 10.98
CA PHE A 163 18.58 0.29 10.60
C PHE A 163 19.93 0.48 11.30
N SER A 164 20.05 -0.05 12.53
CA SER A 164 21.31 0.00 13.27
C SER A 164 22.37 -0.89 12.63
N ASP A 165 23.64 -0.57 12.87
CA ASP A 165 24.75 -1.38 12.34
C ASP A 165 24.66 -2.84 12.85
N GLU A 166 24.22 -3.06 14.09
CA GLU A 166 23.97 -4.40 14.65
C GLU A 166 22.86 -5.17 13.91
N PHE A 167 21.84 -4.46 13.40
CA PHE A 167 20.77 -5.08 12.63
C PHE A 167 21.28 -5.53 11.27
N VAL A 168 22.08 -4.71 10.60
CA VAL A 168 22.72 -5.07 9.34
C VAL A 168 23.66 -6.26 9.53
N ASP A 169 24.45 -6.28 10.61
CA ASP A 169 25.34 -7.39 10.92
C ASP A 169 24.58 -8.71 11.12
N LYS A 170 23.40 -8.66 11.75
CA LYS A 170 22.53 -9.84 11.86
C LYS A 170 22.08 -10.35 10.50
N ILE A 171 21.65 -9.46 9.60
CA ILE A 171 21.29 -9.85 8.23
C ILE A 171 22.47 -10.54 7.55
N VAL A 172 23.64 -9.91 7.57
CA VAL A 172 24.87 -10.47 6.98
C VAL A 172 25.16 -11.87 7.51
N ASN A 173 25.08 -12.07 8.84
CA ASN A 173 25.34 -13.36 9.46
C ASN A 173 24.36 -14.45 9.01
N PHE A 174 23.05 -14.16 9.00
CA PHE A 174 22.05 -15.15 8.58
C PHE A 174 22.11 -15.43 7.07
N THR A 175 22.35 -14.40 6.25
CA THR A 175 22.55 -14.57 4.80
C THR A 175 23.78 -15.42 4.53
N ASN A 176 24.89 -15.19 5.23
CA ASN A 176 26.11 -16.00 5.08
C ASN A 176 25.90 -17.47 5.48
N LEU A 177 25.14 -17.74 6.55
CA LEU A 177 24.76 -19.10 6.92
C LEU A 177 23.90 -19.78 5.84
N TRP A 178 23.03 -19.04 5.16
CA TRP A 178 22.25 -19.55 4.04
C TRP A 178 23.10 -19.81 2.80
N ILE A 179 24.02 -18.90 2.48
CA ILE A 179 24.97 -19.04 1.36
C ILE A 179 25.83 -20.27 1.55
N GLU A 180 26.35 -20.51 2.76
CA GLU A 180 27.19 -21.67 3.05
C GLU A 180 26.45 -22.98 2.79
N LYS A 181 25.17 -23.06 3.17
CA LYS A 181 24.32 -24.23 2.89
C LYS A 181 24.08 -24.45 1.40
N ASN A 182 23.85 -23.38 0.64
CA ASN A 182 23.57 -23.46 -0.79
C ASN A 182 24.80 -23.49 -1.68
N ARG A 183 26.00 -23.31 -1.10
CA ARG A 183 27.27 -23.28 -1.82
C ARG A 183 27.51 -24.52 -2.69
N GLN A 184 27.02 -25.67 -2.25
CA GLN A 184 27.15 -26.95 -2.95
C GLN A 184 26.39 -26.99 -4.28
N ASN A 185 25.38 -26.13 -4.46
CA ASN A 185 24.58 -26.08 -5.69
C ASN A 185 25.29 -25.30 -6.81
N PHE A 186 26.41 -24.63 -6.52
CA PHE A 186 27.13 -23.79 -7.49
C PHE A 186 28.48 -24.40 -7.86
N LEU A 187 28.72 -24.52 -9.17
CA LEU A 187 29.97 -25.03 -9.73
C LEU A 187 31.15 -24.08 -9.52
N ARG A 188 30.88 -22.78 -9.37
CA ARG A 188 31.90 -21.74 -9.22
C ARG A 188 31.82 -21.11 -7.84
N GLU A 189 32.95 -21.11 -7.14
CA GLU A 189 33.04 -20.55 -5.79
C GLU A 189 32.66 -19.06 -5.73
N ARG A 190 32.93 -18.32 -6.81
CA ARG A 190 32.60 -16.89 -6.92
C ARG A 190 31.10 -16.59 -6.90
N ASP A 191 30.28 -17.54 -7.36
CA ASP A 191 28.84 -17.32 -7.50
C ASP A 191 28.14 -17.49 -6.13
N ALA A 192 28.77 -18.21 -5.20
CA ALA A 192 28.34 -18.39 -3.81
C ALA A 192 29.40 -17.86 -2.83
N LYS A 193 29.82 -16.61 -3.04
CA LYS A 193 30.70 -15.88 -2.11
C LYS A 193 29.89 -15.35 -0.92
N SER A 194 30.50 -15.32 0.27
CA SER A 194 29.92 -14.63 1.43
C SER A 194 29.67 -13.15 1.14
N THR A 195 28.64 -12.61 1.78
CA THR A 195 28.18 -11.22 1.71
C THR A 195 28.80 -10.42 2.85
N ASP A 196 29.08 -9.15 2.58
CA ASP A 196 29.62 -8.17 3.54
C ASP A 196 28.58 -7.10 3.88
N CYS A 197 28.80 -6.31 4.95
CA CYS A 197 27.89 -5.24 5.33
C CYS A 197 27.69 -4.22 4.21
N ASP A 198 28.75 -3.88 3.46
CA ASP A 198 28.68 -2.97 2.30
C ASP A 198 27.82 -3.54 1.17
N GLU A 199 27.84 -4.86 0.94
CA GLU A 199 26.98 -5.49 -0.06
C GLU A 199 25.50 -5.41 0.36
N ILE A 200 25.17 -5.65 1.64
CA ILE A 200 23.79 -5.49 2.14
C ILE A 200 23.33 -4.03 2.05
N HIS A 201 24.17 -3.06 2.42
CA HIS A 201 23.86 -1.64 2.22
C HIS A 201 23.62 -1.31 0.74
N THR A 202 24.40 -1.91 -0.16
CA THR A 202 24.23 -1.75 -1.61
C THR A 202 22.90 -2.31 -2.07
N VAL A 203 22.51 -3.51 -1.63
CA VAL A 203 21.21 -4.12 -1.94
C VAL A 203 20.05 -3.24 -1.47
N LEU A 204 20.10 -2.75 -0.23
CA LEU A 204 19.09 -1.83 0.31
C LEU A 204 19.03 -0.52 -0.46
N GLY A 205 20.18 0.03 -0.84
CA GLY A 205 20.27 1.22 -1.68
C GLY A 205 19.64 1.03 -3.07
N LEU A 206 19.88 -0.12 -3.70
CA LEU A 206 19.25 -0.48 -4.98
C LEU A 206 17.74 -0.66 -4.84
N LEU A 207 17.26 -1.23 -3.73
CA LEU A 207 15.84 -1.37 -3.45
C LEU A 207 15.16 0.00 -3.29
N TYR A 208 15.78 0.93 -2.57
CA TYR A 208 15.28 2.31 -2.49
C TYR A 208 15.28 3.01 -3.85
N LEU A 209 16.32 2.80 -4.66
CA LEU A 209 16.40 3.36 -6.00
C LEU A 209 15.28 2.80 -6.90
N ALA A 210 15.01 1.50 -6.83
CA ALA A 210 13.91 0.85 -7.56
C ALA A 210 12.54 1.40 -7.12
N GLY A 211 12.35 1.60 -5.81
CA GLY A 211 11.13 2.22 -5.26
C GLY A 211 10.95 3.67 -5.71
N MET A 212 12.03 4.47 -5.70
CA MET A 212 12.02 5.85 -6.17
C MET A 212 11.67 5.96 -7.66
N LEU A 213 12.14 5.00 -8.46
CA LEU A 213 11.83 4.92 -9.90
C LEU A 213 10.45 4.31 -10.19
N ARG A 214 9.68 3.96 -9.14
CA ARG A 214 8.37 3.30 -9.23
C ARG A 214 8.41 2.02 -10.08
N SER A 215 9.55 1.32 -10.04
CA SER A 215 9.82 0.14 -10.86
C SER A 215 9.54 -1.17 -10.11
N SER A 216 8.66 -1.16 -9.12
CA SER A 216 8.32 -2.34 -8.31
C SER A 216 7.75 -3.49 -9.13
N HIS A 217 7.01 -3.17 -10.21
CA HIS A 217 6.41 -4.15 -11.12
C HIS A 217 7.26 -4.41 -12.38
N THR A 218 8.40 -3.74 -12.50
CA THR A 218 9.31 -3.90 -13.63
C THR A 218 10.16 -5.13 -13.42
N LYS A 219 10.44 -5.89 -14.48
CA LYS A 219 11.32 -7.05 -14.38
C LYS A 219 12.72 -6.59 -14.02
N LEU A 220 13.39 -7.35 -13.17
CA LEU A 220 14.75 -7.05 -12.76
C LEU A 220 15.73 -7.01 -13.96
N GLU A 221 15.46 -7.81 -15.00
CA GLU A 221 16.21 -7.81 -16.25
C GLU A 221 16.13 -6.47 -17.01
N ASP A 222 14.97 -5.82 -16.99
CA ASP A 222 14.76 -4.54 -17.67
C ASP A 222 15.57 -3.43 -16.98
N LEU A 223 15.62 -3.45 -15.64
CA LEU A 223 16.42 -2.51 -14.85
C LEU A 223 17.94 -2.66 -15.08
N TRP A 224 18.41 -3.89 -15.33
CA TRP A 224 19.82 -4.21 -15.62
C TRP A 224 20.15 -4.27 -17.12
N SER A 225 19.22 -3.89 -17.99
CA SER A 225 19.40 -4.00 -19.45
C SER A 225 20.54 -3.13 -19.97
N THR A 226 21.23 -3.59 -21.01
CA THR A 226 22.34 -2.85 -21.65
C THR A 226 21.88 -2.08 -22.89
N ASP A 227 20.63 -2.26 -23.31
CA ASP A 227 20.06 -1.77 -24.56
C ASP A 227 19.76 -0.25 -24.56
N GLY A 228 20.37 0.51 -23.64
CA GLY A 228 20.17 1.94 -23.46
C GLY A 228 18.95 2.33 -22.63
N LEU A 229 18.08 1.37 -22.30
CA LEU A 229 16.89 1.57 -21.46
C LEU A 229 17.14 1.23 -19.97
N GLY A 230 18.20 0.47 -19.68
CA GLY A 230 18.55 0.11 -18.30
C GLY A 230 19.20 1.26 -17.55
N ILE A 231 19.07 1.23 -16.23
CA ILE A 231 19.56 2.29 -15.36
C ILE A 231 20.98 1.94 -14.90
N GLU A 232 21.93 2.82 -15.21
CA GLU A 232 23.36 2.54 -15.02
C GLU A 232 23.77 2.31 -13.57
N TYR A 233 23.07 2.93 -12.63
CA TYR A 233 23.34 2.80 -11.20
C TYR A 233 23.22 1.35 -10.71
N PHE A 234 22.25 0.59 -11.23
CA PHE A 234 22.02 -0.80 -10.82
C PHE A 234 23.18 -1.71 -11.22
N ARG A 235 23.56 -1.67 -12.50
CA ARG A 235 24.68 -2.46 -13.03
C ARG A 235 26.04 -2.05 -12.45
N SER A 236 26.20 -0.77 -12.10
CA SER A 236 27.45 -0.24 -11.55
C SER A 236 27.66 -0.66 -10.10
N ALA A 237 26.57 -0.80 -9.34
CA ALA A 237 26.62 -1.18 -7.93
C ALA A 237 26.76 -2.70 -7.75
N MET A 238 25.95 -3.50 -8.45
CA MET A 238 25.94 -4.95 -8.30
C MET A 238 25.46 -5.65 -9.58
N SER A 239 25.96 -6.85 -9.86
CA SER A 239 25.47 -7.65 -10.99
C SER A 239 24.08 -8.25 -10.72
N LEU A 240 23.26 -8.38 -11.76
CA LEU A 240 21.93 -8.99 -11.68
C LEU A 240 21.95 -10.38 -11.02
N LYS A 241 22.92 -11.21 -11.39
CA LYS A 241 23.07 -12.57 -10.84
C LYS A 241 23.37 -12.57 -9.35
N ARG A 242 24.15 -11.59 -8.87
CA ARG A 242 24.49 -11.46 -7.44
C ARG A 242 23.26 -10.98 -6.66
N LEU A 243 22.54 -9.98 -7.17
CA LEU A 243 21.32 -9.51 -6.52
C LEU A 243 20.24 -10.58 -6.47
N SER A 244 20.08 -11.39 -7.52
CA SER A 244 19.13 -12.50 -7.54
C SER A 244 19.54 -13.68 -6.64
N PHE A 245 20.80 -13.70 -6.16
CA PHE A 245 21.31 -14.75 -5.30
C PHE A 245 21.28 -14.37 -3.81
N CYS A 246 21.51 -13.09 -3.50
CA CYS A 246 21.41 -12.55 -2.14
C CYS A 246 19.97 -12.57 -1.63
#